data_AF-A0A1M5VG26-F1
#
_entry.id   AF-A0A1M5VG26-F1
#
_cell.length_a   1.000
_cell.length_b   1.000
_cell.length_c   1.000
_cell.angle_alpha   90.00
_cell.angle_beta   90.00
_cell.angle_gamma   90.00
#
_symmetry.space_group_name_H-M   'P 1'
#
loop_
_entity.id
_entity.type
_entity.pdbx_description
1 polymer ?
#
loop_
_entity_poly.entity_id
_entity_poly.type
_entity_poly.pdbx_seq_one_letter_code
_entity_poly.pdbx_strand_id
1 'polypeptide(L)'
;MYSKLRKGICTCQEELVVEGYFYNVSNTPVSGVTGLSFDVYDVNRELVAHAEVVDEPTDEVKLADMKLNPGECKYWSFIIQSPNKGLDLTESTVEHEFKYDSFDKVKLEDGIKTYYNNKKINFSKTKPKVENGRTLVPIRAITEAMGAKVDWDGKTSTATITRDDVSIKLKIGDKEAYVNGEKVQLDVPAKIENGSTLVPLRFIGETFGAQIFWGQDAKIIIIAE
;
A
#
# COMPACT_ATOMS: atom_id res chain seq x y z
N MET A 1 2.64 -4.78 -10.76
CA MET A 1 2.85 -3.39 -10.33
C MET A 1 1.53 -2.89 -9.79
N TYR A 2 1.49 -2.30 -8.60
CA TYR A 2 0.28 -1.63 -8.10
C TYR A 2 0.46 -0.12 -8.17
N SER A 3 -0.64 0.61 -8.30
CA SER A 3 -0.61 2.05 -8.10
C SER A 3 -1.80 2.53 -7.29
N LYS A 4 -1.63 3.71 -6.68
CA LYS A 4 -2.70 4.47 -6.05
C LYS A 4 -2.75 5.85 -6.69
N LEU A 5 -3.93 6.23 -7.16
CA LEU A 5 -4.23 7.52 -7.76
C LEU A 5 -4.85 8.47 -6.71
N ARG A 6 -4.44 9.73 -6.76
CA ARG A 6 -5.11 10.88 -6.14
C ARG A 6 -5.35 11.95 -7.20
N LYS A 7 -6.47 12.64 -7.06
CA LYS A 7 -6.91 13.70 -7.96
C LYS A 7 -6.74 15.05 -7.25
N GLY A 8 -6.02 15.97 -7.89
CA GLY A 8 -5.86 17.36 -7.48
C GLY A 8 -6.43 18.31 -8.54
N ILE A 9 -6.98 19.43 -8.10
CA ILE A 9 -7.55 20.46 -8.99
C ILE A 9 -6.57 21.63 -9.07
N CYS A 10 -6.26 22.08 -10.29
CA CYS A 10 -5.47 23.28 -10.53
C CYS A 10 -6.37 24.53 -10.49
N THR A 11 -5.78 25.73 -10.37
CA THR A 11 -6.54 26.99 -10.26
C THR A 11 -7.33 27.38 -11.52
N CYS A 12 -7.13 26.68 -12.64
CA CYS A 12 -7.94 26.80 -13.85
C CYS A 12 -8.84 25.56 -14.02
N GLN A 13 -10.13 25.77 -14.29
CA GLN A 13 -11.17 24.72 -14.37
C GLN A 13 -10.97 23.71 -15.51
N GLU A 14 -9.96 23.91 -16.34
CA GLU A 14 -9.65 23.13 -17.55
C GLU A 14 -8.44 22.19 -17.34
N GLU A 15 -7.84 22.17 -16.16
CA GLU A 15 -6.68 21.33 -15.84
C GLU A 15 -6.99 20.38 -14.69
N LEU A 16 -6.49 19.16 -14.83
CA LEU A 16 -6.54 18.17 -13.79
C LEU A 16 -5.15 17.62 -13.45
N VAL A 17 -4.76 17.73 -12.18
CA VAL A 17 -3.54 17.10 -11.68
C VAL A 17 -3.88 15.69 -11.21
N VAL A 18 -3.22 14.70 -11.80
CA VAL A 18 -3.32 13.31 -11.39
C VAL A 18 -1.98 12.89 -10.81
N GLU A 19 -1.99 12.37 -9.60
CA GLU A 19 -0.76 12.01 -8.90
C GLU A 19 -0.91 10.65 -8.22
N GLY A 20 0.21 10.00 -7.93
CA GLY A 20 0.16 8.69 -7.33
C GLY A 20 1.50 8.09 -7.02
N TYR A 21 1.45 6.81 -6.62
CA TYR A 21 2.63 6.01 -6.35
C TYR A 21 2.57 4.73 -7.15
N PHE A 22 3.71 4.33 -7.71
CA PHE A 22 3.97 2.96 -8.15
C PHE A 22 4.50 2.15 -6.98
N TYR A 23 4.04 0.92 -6.83
CA TYR A 23 4.56 -0.04 -5.86
C TYR A 23 5.00 -1.31 -6.57
N ASN A 24 6.27 -1.69 -6.37
CA ASN A 24 6.78 -2.95 -6.87
C ASN A 24 6.51 -4.09 -5.87
N VAL A 25 5.36 -4.74 -6.04
CA VAL A 25 4.97 -5.94 -5.29
C VAL A 25 5.51 -7.25 -5.88
N SER A 26 6.40 -7.20 -6.88
CA SER A 26 7.04 -8.39 -7.45
C SER A 26 8.40 -8.63 -6.79
N ASN A 27 8.93 -9.83 -6.95
CA ASN A 27 10.25 -10.23 -6.48
C ASN A 27 11.39 -9.94 -7.48
N THR A 28 11.11 -9.25 -8.58
CA THR A 28 12.10 -8.74 -9.53
C THR A 28 12.11 -7.21 -9.54
N PRO A 29 13.24 -6.57 -9.87
CA PRO A 29 13.21 -5.17 -10.25
C PRO A 29 12.24 -4.98 -11.41
N VAL A 30 11.41 -3.95 -11.30
CA VAL A 30 10.51 -3.51 -12.36
C VAL A 30 11.19 -2.35 -13.08
N SER A 31 11.28 -2.50 -14.40
CA SER A 31 11.84 -1.54 -15.36
C SER A 31 11.06 -1.65 -16.67
N GLY A 32 10.94 -0.58 -17.45
CA GLY A 32 10.23 -0.65 -18.74
C GLY A 32 8.71 -0.45 -18.60
N VAL A 33 8.30 0.48 -17.73
CA VAL A 33 6.97 1.08 -17.88
C VAL A 33 7.03 1.93 -19.14
N THR A 34 6.32 1.49 -20.18
CA THR A 34 6.36 2.08 -21.52
C THR A 34 5.25 3.10 -21.75
N GLY A 35 4.28 3.16 -20.84
CA GLY A 35 3.29 4.22 -20.85
C GLY A 35 2.29 4.12 -19.71
N LEU A 36 1.53 5.20 -19.56
CA LEU A 36 0.41 5.31 -18.65
C LEU A 36 -0.72 6.01 -19.39
N SER A 37 -1.89 5.39 -19.44
CA SER A 37 -3.09 6.02 -20.00
C SER A 37 -4.09 6.37 -18.90
N PHE A 38 -4.83 7.44 -19.13
CA PHE A 38 -5.87 7.94 -18.25
C PHE A 38 -7.15 8.13 -19.03
N ASP A 39 -8.25 7.62 -18.48
CA ASP A 39 -9.60 7.87 -18.95
C ASP A 39 -10.34 8.73 -17.91
N VAL A 40 -10.85 9.88 -18.35
CA VAL A 40 -11.58 10.82 -17.50
C VAL A 40 -13.06 10.74 -17.84
N TYR A 41 -13.87 10.43 -16.84
CA TYR A 41 -15.31 10.30 -16.95
C TYR A 41 -16.02 11.42 -16.21
N ASP A 42 -17.11 11.95 -16.76
CA ASP A 42 -17.96 12.90 -16.06
C ASP A 42 -18.82 12.23 -14.96
N VAL A 43 -19.69 13.02 -14.32
CA VAL A 43 -20.62 12.54 -13.29
C VAL A 43 -21.64 11.51 -13.80
N ASN A 44 -21.87 11.46 -15.12
CA ASN A 44 -22.75 10.49 -15.78
C ASN A 44 -22.01 9.24 -16.26
N ARG A 45 -20.70 9.14 -16.00
CA ARG A 45 -19.79 8.11 -16.51
C ARG A 45 -19.60 8.14 -18.04
N GLU A 46 -19.76 9.29 -18.66
CA GLU A 46 -19.38 9.50 -20.06
C GLU A 46 -17.89 9.87 -20.15
N LEU A 47 -17.15 9.24 -21.07
CA LEU A 47 -15.74 9.52 -21.30
C LEU A 47 -15.60 10.93 -21.90
N VAL A 48 -14.98 11.84 -21.15
CA VAL A 48 -14.80 13.24 -21.55
C VAL A 48 -13.38 13.60 -21.92
N ALA A 49 -12.38 12.84 -21.47
CA ALA A 49 -10.99 13.01 -21.88
C ALA A 49 -10.22 11.69 -21.84
N HIS A 50 -9.22 11.56 -22.71
CA HIS A 50 -8.25 10.49 -22.71
C HIS A 50 -6.85 11.08 -22.84
N ALA A 51 -5.91 10.62 -22.02
CA ALA A 51 -4.52 11.05 -22.08
C ALA A 51 -3.60 9.83 -22.07
N GLU A 52 -2.65 9.78 -23.01
CA GLU A 52 -1.55 8.81 -22.97
C GLU A 52 -0.24 9.54 -22.66
N VAL A 53 0.40 9.13 -21.56
CA VAL A 53 1.76 9.54 -21.24
C VAL A 53 2.69 8.46 -21.80
N VAL A 54 3.35 8.78 -22.91
CA VAL A 54 4.33 7.88 -23.53
C VAL A 54 5.75 8.26 -23.12
N ASP A 55 6.08 9.55 -22.95
CA ASP A 55 7.35 10.00 -22.36
C ASP A 55 7.44 11.53 -22.16
N GLU A 56 6.41 12.21 -21.61
CA GLU A 56 6.49 13.67 -21.40
C GLU A 56 6.75 14.06 -19.93
N PRO A 57 7.72 14.98 -19.68
CA PRO A 57 8.27 15.23 -18.37
C PRO A 57 7.39 16.22 -17.60
N THR A 58 6.93 15.79 -16.44
CA THR A 58 6.53 16.68 -15.35
C THR A 58 7.56 16.49 -14.24
N ASP A 59 8.69 17.17 -14.45
CA ASP A 59 9.78 17.56 -13.53
C ASP A 59 10.45 16.57 -12.57
N GLU A 60 10.01 15.32 -12.38
CA GLU A 60 10.69 14.44 -11.41
C GLU A 60 10.97 12.98 -11.85
N VAL A 61 10.25 12.39 -12.81
CA VAL A 61 10.52 11.00 -13.25
C VAL A 61 10.08 10.74 -14.70
N LYS A 62 10.99 10.26 -15.56
CA LYS A 62 10.60 9.62 -16.83
C LYS A 62 10.11 8.20 -16.55
N LEU A 63 8.95 7.81 -17.09
CA LEU A 63 8.40 6.45 -16.93
C LEU A 63 9.40 5.38 -17.41
N ALA A 64 10.11 5.65 -18.51
CA ALA A 64 11.13 4.77 -19.06
C ALA A 64 12.35 4.58 -18.13
N ASP A 65 12.70 5.58 -17.33
CA ASP A 65 13.81 5.51 -16.36
C ASP A 65 13.39 4.95 -15.00
N MET A 66 12.09 4.65 -14.82
CA MET A 66 11.57 4.13 -13.57
C MET A 66 12.10 2.73 -13.31
N LYS A 67 13.06 2.65 -12.39
CA LYS A 67 13.57 1.40 -11.83
C LYS A 67 13.11 1.29 -10.39
N LEU A 68 12.36 0.24 -10.11
CA LEU A 68 11.83 -0.06 -8.78
C LEU A 68 12.30 -1.44 -8.34
N ASN A 69 13.10 -1.51 -7.28
CA ASN A 69 13.41 -2.80 -6.67
C ASN A 69 12.18 -3.36 -5.94
N PRO A 70 12.15 -4.67 -5.63
CA PRO A 70 11.08 -5.27 -4.84
C PRO A 70 10.82 -4.50 -3.54
N GLY A 71 9.56 -4.11 -3.34
CA GLY A 71 9.09 -3.37 -2.16
C GLY A 71 9.29 -1.85 -2.20
N GLU A 72 9.93 -1.32 -3.25
CA GLU A 72 10.07 0.12 -3.43
C GLU A 72 8.83 0.74 -4.07
N CYS A 73 8.68 2.04 -3.82
CA CYS A 73 7.69 2.89 -4.44
C CYS A 73 8.30 4.14 -5.08
N LYS A 74 7.62 4.66 -6.10
CA LYS A 74 7.99 5.90 -6.77
C LYS A 74 6.76 6.76 -6.98
N TYR A 75 6.85 8.02 -6.56
CA TYR A 75 5.83 9.03 -6.80
C TYR A 75 5.82 9.43 -8.29
N TRP A 76 4.65 9.81 -8.78
CA TRP A 76 4.44 10.39 -10.10
C TRP A 76 3.31 11.43 -10.04
N SER A 77 3.36 12.40 -10.95
CA SER A 77 2.33 13.43 -11.10
C SER A 77 2.27 13.85 -12.57
N PHE A 78 1.08 13.94 -13.14
CA PHE A 78 0.84 14.39 -14.51
C PHE A 78 -0.31 15.40 -14.53
N ILE A 79 -0.30 16.29 -15.52
CA ILE A 79 -1.39 17.24 -15.77
C ILE A 79 -2.16 16.76 -17.00
N ILE A 80 -3.45 16.47 -16.81
CA ILE A 80 -4.39 16.20 -17.89
C ILE A 80 -5.06 17.51 -18.25
N GLN A 81 -4.87 17.93 -19.50
CA GLN A 81 -5.52 19.11 -20.07
C GLN A 81 -6.91 18.73 -20.57
N SER A 82 -7.91 19.58 -20.29
CA SER A 82 -9.25 19.40 -20.83
C SER A 82 -9.22 19.44 -22.36
N PRO A 83 -9.85 18.48 -23.05
CA PRO A 83 -9.91 18.48 -24.50
C PRO A 83 -10.85 19.58 -25.04
N ASN A 84 -11.77 20.07 -24.20
CA ASN A 84 -12.75 21.08 -24.56
C ASN A 84 -12.65 22.28 -23.63
N LYS A 85 -12.47 23.47 -24.21
CA LYS A 85 -12.48 24.74 -23.49
C LYS A 85 -13.82 24.91 -22.76
N GLY A 86 -13.78 25.22 -21.47
CA GLY A 86 -14.93 25.43 -20.59
C GLY A 86 -15.52 24.16 -19.96
N LEU A 87 -14.97 22.96 -20.23
CA LEU A 87 -15.38 21.75 -19.53
C LEU A 87 -14.72 21.71 -18.14
N ASP A 88 -15.55 21.73 -17.10
CA ASP A 88 -15.11 21.60 -15.71
C ASP A 88 -14.81 20.13 -15.37
N LEU A 89 -13.57 19.85 -15.01
CA LEU A 89 -13.10 18.51 -14.66
C LEU A 89 -13.11 18.22 -13.14
N THR A 90 -13.63 19.12 -12.31
CA THR A 90 -13.55 19.03 -10.83
C THR A 90 -14.27 17.80 -10.26
N GLU A 91 -15.44 17.44 -10.79
CA GLU A 91 -16.24 16.29 -10.33
C GLU A 91 -15.99 14.98 -11.11
N SER A 92 -15.07 14.99 -12.08
CA SER A 92 -14.77 13.81 -12.90
C SER A 92 -14.17 12.63 -12.14
N THR A 93 -14.45 11.41 -12.59
CA THR A 93 -13.72 10.20 -12.19
C THR A 93 -12.55 9.98 -13.13
N VAL A 94 -11.41 9.54 -12.61
CA VAL A 94 -10.24 9.20 -13.43
C VAL A 94 -9.93 7.72 -13.24
N GLU A 95 -9.87 6.97 -14.33
CA GLU A 95 -9.35 5.61 -14.39
C GLU A 95 -7.98 5.63 -15.07
N HIS A 96 -7.12 4.66 -14.76
CA HIS A 96 -5.76 4.59 -15.30
C HIS A 96 -5.33 3.17 -15.63
N GLU A 97 -4.49 3.03 -16.66
CA GLU A 97 -3.91 1.76 -17.08
C GLU A 97 -2.42 1.92 -17.38
N PHE A 98 -1.62 0.92 -16.99
CA PHE A 98 -0.17 0.90 -17.26
C PHE A 98 0.15 0.03 -18.45
N LYS A 99 0.96 0.56 -19.36
CA LYS A 99 1.62 -0.20 -20.41
C LYS A 99 3.03 -0.53 -19.93
N TYR A 100 3.40 -1.81 -19.98
CA TYR A 100 4.71 -2.29 -19.55
C TYR A 100 5.17 -3.44 -20.44
N ASP A 101 6.47 -3.54 -20.64
CA ASP A 101 7.06 -4.69 -21.30
C ASP A 101 6.98 -5.90 -20.35
N SER A 102 6.61 -7.06 -20.90
CA SER A 102 6.39 -8.27 -20.09
C SER A 102 7.65 -8.65 -19.30
N PHE A 103 7.53 -8.81 -17.98
CA PHE A 103 8.62 -9.31 -17.13
C PHE A 103 8.78 -10.82 -17.28
N ASP A 104 10.02 -11.30 -17.12
CA ASP A 104 10.31 -12.72 -16.97
C ASP A 104 9.49 -13.33 -15.82
N LYS A 105 8.90 -14.51 -16.06
CA LYS A 105 8.21 -15.28 -15.03
C LYS A 105 9.18 -15.58 -13.90
N VAL A 106 8.87 -15.11 -12.70
CA VAL A 106 9.83 -15.13 -11.60
C VAL A 106 9.97 -16.50 -10.94
N LYS A 107 11.19 -16.81 -10.51
CA LYS A 107 11.50 -17.86 -9.54
C LYS A 107 11.01 -17.44 -8.15
N LEU A 108 9.98 -18.13 -7.65
CA LEU A 108 9.43 -17.89 -6.31
C LEU A 108 10.49 -18.18 -5.25
N GLU A 109 10.86 -17.15 -4.48
CA GLU A 109 11.66 -17.35 -3.27
C GLU A 109 10.75 -17.82 -2.13
N ASP A 110 11.32 -18.55 -1.17
CA ASP A 110 10.55 -19.06 -0.04
C ASP A 110 10.29 -17.98 1.02
N GLY A 111 9.10 -18.02 1.61
CA GLY A 111 8.64 -17.09 2.64
C GLY A 111 8.03 -15.78 2.11
N ILE A 112 7.42 -15.04 3.04
CA ILE A 112 6.77 -13.76 2.77
C ILE A 112 7.77 -12.62 3.03
N LYS A 113 8.01 -11.77 2.02
CA LYS A 113 8.82 -10.56 2.17
C LYS A 113 7.94 -9.41 2.63
N THR A 114 8.46 -8.54 3.48
CA THR A 114 7.69 -7.40 4.01
C THR A 114 8.52 -6.14 3.94
N TYR A 115 7.88 -5.06 3.52
CA TYR A 115 8.49 -3.74 3.36
C TYR A 115 7.60 -2.70 4.05
N TYR A 116 8.24 -1.73 4.69
CA TYR A 116 7.60 -0.55 5.25
C TYR A 116 8.32 0.69 4.71
N ASN A 117 7.59 1.58 4.03
CA ASN A 117 8.14 2.81 3.42
C ASN A 117 9.47 2.55 2.69
N ASN A 118 9.46 1.61 1.74
CA ASN A 118 10.59 1.15 0.90
C ASN A 118 11.71 0.41 1.64
N LYS A 119 11.61 0.22 2.95
CA LYS A 119 12.62 -0.51 3.75
C LYS A 119 12.14 -1.92 4.04
N LYS A 120 12.98 -2.91 3.73
CA LYS A 120 12.70 -4.31 4.06
C LYS A 120 12.69 -4.50 5.58
N ILE A 121 11.61 -5.10 6.09
CA ILE A 121 11.53 -5.56 7.47
C ILE A 121 12.14 -6.96 7.54
N ASN A 122 13.14 -7.11 8.40
CA ASN A 122 13.77 -8.40 8.66
C ASN A 122 13.16 -9.00 9.92
N PHE A 123 12.63 -10.23 9.79
CA PHE A 123 12.12 -10.99 10.92
C PHE A 123 13.19 -11.97 11.42
N SER A 124 13.34 -12.09 12.73
CA SER A 124 14.35 -12.94 13.34
C SER A 124 13.94 -14.42 13.37
N LYS A 125 13.01 -14.78 14.25
CA LYS A 125 12.60 -16.18 14.51
C LYS A 125 11.26 -16.54 13.87
N THR A 126 10.26 -15.67 14.04
CA THR A 126 8.91 -15.89 13.52
C THR A 126 8.73 -15.09 12.25
N LYS A 127 8.29 -15.70 11.15
CA LYS A 127 8.04 -15.04 9.87
C LYS A 127 6.54 -14.78 9.68
N PRO A 128 6.15 -13.82 8.82
CA PRO A 128 4.76 -13.70 8.40
C PRO A 128 4.26 -14.99 7.76
N LYS A 129 2.97 -15.26 7.91
CA LYS A 129 2.32 -16.41 7.29
C LYS A 129 0.87 -16.11 6.92
N VAL A 130 0.35 -16.87 5.96
CA VAL A 130 -1.07 -16.85 5.63
C VAL A 130 -1.77 -17.97 6.39
N GLU A 131 -2.82 -17.63 7.12
CA GLU A 131 -3.68 -18.55 7.84
C GLU A 131 -5.14 -18.16 7.63
N ASN A 132 -5.98 -19.12 7.21
CA ASN A 132 -7.41 -18.87 6.93
C ASN A 132 -7.65 -17.67 5.98
N GLY A 133 -6.80 -17.50 4.97
CA GLY A 133 -6.89 -16.38 4.03
C GLY A 133 -6.55 -15.01 4.64
N ARG A 134 -5.89 -14.99 5.80
CA ARG A 134 -5.38 -13.78 6.46
C ARG A 134 -3.89 -13.85 6.68
N THR A 135 -3.21 -12.74 6.40
CA THR A 135 -1.77 -12.62 6.62
C THR A 135 -1.53 -12.19 8.06
N LEU A 136 -0.92 -13.09 8.83
CA LEU A 136 -0.48 -12.85 10.20
C LEU A 136 1.00 -12.43 10.19
N VAL A 137 1.32 -11.37 10.93
CA VAL A 137 2.67 -10.80 11.01
C VAL A 137 3.15 -10.70 12.45
N PRO A 138 4.46 -10.87 12.73
CA PRO A 138 5.04 -10.56 14.02
C PRO A 138 4.85 -9.08 14.34
N ILE A 139 3.93 -8.78 15.24
CA ILE A 139 3.41 -7.42 15.40
C ILE A 139 4.50 -6.42 15.77
N ARG A 140 5.39 -6.81 16.70
CA ARG A 140 6.48 -5.95 17.18
C ARG A 140 7.37 -5.46 16.04
N ALA A 141 7.80 -6.34 15.14
CA ALA A 141 8.68 -5.97 14.03
C ALA A 141 8.02 -4.97 13.07
N ILE A 142 6.71 -5.08 12.86
CA ILE A 142 5.95 -4.15 12.02
C ILE A 142 5.74 -2.82 12.74
N THR A 143 5.20 -2.86 13.95
CA THR A 143 4.79 -1.65 14.65
C THR A 143 5.98 -0.82 15.14
N GLU A 144 7.10 -1.45 15.53
CA GLU A 144 8.34 -0.71 15.83
C GLU A 144 8.92 -0.02 14.59
N ALA A 145 8.84 -0.66 13.42
CA ALA A 145 9.24 -0.02 12.16
C ALA A 145 8.37 1.22 11.86
N MET A 146 7.08 1.19 12.25
CA MET A 146 6.14 2.30 12.18
C MET A 146 6.29 3.32 13.33
N GLY A 147 7.31 3.18 14.20
CA GLY A 147 7.57 4.09 15.31
C GLY A 147 6.71 3.87 16.56
N ALA A 148 5.94 2.79 16.64
CA ALA A 148 5.15 2.45 17.81
C ALA A 148 5.98 1.78 18.90
N LYS A 149 5.57 1.97 20.16
CA LYS A 149 6.05 1.22 21.32
C LYS A 149 5.18 -0.01 21.56
N VAL A 150 5.80 -1.11 21.98
CA VAL A 150 5.11 -2.37 22.28
C VAL A 150 5.45 -2.85 23.69
N ASP A 151 4.45 -2.88 24.56
CA ASP A 151 4.53 -3.41 25.92
C ASP A 151 3.83 -4.78 26.01
N TRP A 152 4.38 -5.68 26.84
CA TRP A 152 3.84 -7.02 27.05
C TRP A 152 3.55 -7.26 28.53
N ASP A 153 2.31 -7.62 28.85
CA ASP A 153 1.92 -8.11 30.16
C ASP A 153 1.78 -9.64 30.13
N GLY A 154 2.77 -10.33 30.69
CA GLY A 154 2.79 -11.79 30.76
C GLY A 154 1.76 -12.38 31.73
N LYS A 155 1.22 -11.61 32.69
CA LYS A 155 0.20 -12.12 33.63
C LYS A 155 -1.15 -12.27 32.95
N THR A 156 -1.49 -11.31 32.09
CA THR A 156 -2.77 -11.29 31.36
C THR A 156 -2.64 -11.80 29.93
N SER A 157 -1.42 -12.08 29.47
CA SER A 157 -1.11 -12.39 28.07
C SER A 157 -1.63 -11.31 27.12
N THR A 158 -1.33 -10.05 27.46
CA THR A 158 -1.80 -8.86 26.72
C THR A 158 -0.63 -8.11 26.11
N ALA A 159 -0.69 -7.89 24.79
CA ALA A 159 0.18 -6.95 24.10
C ALA A 159 -0.51 -5.58 24.03
N THR A 160 0.20 -4.53 24.43
CA THR A 160 -0.24 -3.14 24.27
C THR A 160 0.68 -2.44 23.29
N ILE A 161 0.14 -1.84 22.24
CA ILE A 161 0.90 -1.07 21.25
C ILE A 161 0.42 0.37 21.33
N THR A 162 1.35 1.31 21.37
CA THR A 162 1.05 2.74 21.43
C THR A 162 1.87 3.49 20.41
N ARG A 163 1.21 4.31 19.59
CA ARG A 163 1.83 5.27 18.69
C ARG A 163 0.95 6.52 18.68
N ASP A 164 1.56 7.67 18.94
CA ASP A 164 0.85 8.96 19.02
C ASP A 164 -0.37 8.88 19.98
N ASP A 165 -1.57 9.15 19.48
CA ASP A 165 -2.85 9.09 20.19
C ASP A 165 -3.58 7.74 20.05
N VAL A 166 -2.95 6.75 19.40
CA VAL A 166 -3.50 5.42 19.17
C VAL A 166 -2.91 4.41 20.15
N SER A 167 -3.80 3.73 20.89
CA SER A 167 -3.48 2.63 21.80
C SER A 167 -4.26 1.39 21.43
N ILE A 168 -3.54 0.31 21.12
CA ILE A 168 -4.10 -1.00 20.78
C ILE A 168 -3.82 -1.96 21.95
N LYS A 169 -4.85 -2.65 22.45
CA LYS A 169 -4.71 -3.75 23.41
C LYS A 169 -5.21 -5.05 22.80
N LEU A 170 -4.35 -6.06 22.82
CA LEU A 170 -4.58 -7.37 22.22
C LEU A 170 -4.32 -8.46 23.27
N LYS A 171 -5.35 -9.23 23.60
CA LYS A 171 -5.19 -10.41 24.44
C LYS A 171 -5.04 -11.66 23.57
N ILE A 172 -4.03 -12.47 23.89
CA ILE A 172 -3.73 -13.67 23.11
C ILE A 172 -4.89 -14.67 23.18
N GLY A 173 -5.28 -15.21 22.03
CA GLY A 173 -6.39 -16.15 21.88
C GLY A 173 -7.75 -15.50 21.72
N ASP A 174 -7.90 -14.22 22.07
CA ASP A 174 -9.15 -13.50 21.88
C ASP A 174 -9.25 -12.96 20.44
N LYS A 175 -10.47 -13.01 19.88
CA LYS A 175 -10.82 -12.27 18.65
C LYS A 175 -11.11 -10.80 18.91
N GLU A 176 -11.08 -10.38 20.17
CA GLU A 176 -11.43 -9.04 20.57
C GLU A 176 -10.15 -8.26 20.85
N ALA A 177 -10.04 -7.11 20.20
CA ALA A 177 -9.02 -6.11 20.47
C ALA A 177 -9.70 -4.84 21.00
N TYR A 178 -8.91 -3.96 21.59
CA TYR A 178 -9.37 -2.62 21.95
C TYR A 178 -8.47 -1.58 21.28
N VAL A 179 -9.07 -0.62 20.58
CA VAL A 179 -8.41 0.55 20.00
C VAL A 179 -8.93 1.77 20.74
N ASN A 180 -8.08 2.48 21.45
CA ASN A 180 -8.45 3.65 22.27
C ASN A 180 -9.59 3.37 23.27
N GLY A 181 -9.68 2.12 23.74
CA GLY A 181 -10.74 1.67 24.67
C GLY A 181 -12.00 1.16 23.97
N GLU A 182 -12.15 1.38 22.67
CA GLU A 182 -13.26 0.84 21.88
C GLU A 182 -12.97 -0.57 21.40
N LYS A 183 -13.99 -1.43 21.45
CA LYS A 183 -13.86 -2.84 21.11
C LYS A 183 -13.91 -3.05 19.59
N VAL A 184 -12.92 -3.78 19.06
CA VAL A 184 -12.80 -4.14 17.64
C VAL A 184 -12.66 -5.65 17.50
N GLN A 185 -13.32 -6.23 16.49
CA GLN A 185 -13.22 -7.66 16.18
C GLN A 185 -12.07 -7.93 15.20
N LEU A 186 -11.29 -8.96 15.50
CA LEU A 186 -10.24 -9.50 14.65
C LEU A 186 -10.79 -10.65 13.81
N ASP A 187 -10.45 -10.66 12.52
CA ASP A 187 -10.77 -11.77 11.63
C ASP A 187 -10.18 -13.10 12.10
N VAL A 188 -8.95 -13.03 12.64
CA VAL A 188 -8.20 -14.16 13.22
C VAL A 188 -7.64 -13.72 14.57
N PRO A 189 -7.78 -14.52 15.64
CA PRO A 189 -7.25 -14.17 16.96
C PRO A 189 -5.75 -13.89 16.93
N ALA A 190 -5.31 -12.97 17.80
CA ALA A 190 -3.88 -12.82 18.07
C ALA A 190 -3.33 -14.11 18.70
N LYS A 191 -2.13 -14.54 18.30
CA LYS A 191 -1.53 -15.77 18.82
C LYS A 191 -0.03 -15.64 19.03
N ILE A 192 0.55 -16.50 19.86
CA ILE A 192 1.99 -16.58 20.04
C ILE A 192 2.56 -17.74 19.23
N GLU A 193 3.60 -17.48 18.45
CA GLU A 193 4.38 -18.50 17.75
C GLU A 193 5.86 -18.18 17.82
N ASN A 194 6.67 -19.16 18.22
CA ASN A 194 8.13 -19.04 18.40
C ASN A 194 8.54 -17.79 19.22
N GLY A 195 7.73 -17.45 20.23
CA GLY A 195 7.96 -16.31 21.12
C GLY A 195 7.56 -14.94 20.56
N SER A 196 6.90 -14.89 19.40
CA SER A 196 6.37 -13.64 18.81
C SER A 196 4.85 -13.64 18.78
N THR A 197 4.24 -12.50 19.10
CA THR A 197 2.81 -12.27 18.91
C THR A 197 2.52 -12.00 17.43
N LEU A 198 1.70 -12.87 16.83
CA LEU A 198 1.20 -12.79 15.46
C LEU A 198 -0.21 -12.21 15.45
N VAL A 199 -0.43 -11.22 14.59
CA VAL A 199 -1.70 -10.48 14.49
C VAL A 199 -2.05 -10.26 13.02
N PRO A 200 -3.34 -10.20 12.65
CA PRO A 200 -3.74 -9.85 11.29
C PRO A 200 -3.15 -8.51 10.85
N LEU A 201 -2.38 -8.52 9.76
CA LEU A 201 -1.73 -7.31 9.25
C LEU A 201 -2.74 -6.21 8.90
N ARG A 202 -3.89 -6.59 8.34
CA ARG A 202 -4.94 -5.66 7.95
C ARG A 202 -5.42 -4.81 9.13
N PHE A 203 -5.65 -5.44 10.28
CA PHE A 203 -6.07 -4.74 11.50
C PHE A 203 -5.06 -3.67 11.90
N ILE A 204 -3.75 -3.96 11.80
CA ILE A 204 -2.68 -3.00 12.10
C ILE A 204 -2.64 -1.87 11.08
N GLY A 205 -2.77 -2.20 9.79
CA GLY A 205 -2.83 -1.21 8.73
C GLY A 205 -4.00 -0.24 8.92
N GLU A 206 -5.21 -0.76 9.10
CA GLU A 206 -6.42 0.04 9.29
C GLU A 206 -6.33 0.92 10.55
N THR A 207 -5.83 0.37 11.67
CA THR A 207 -5.76 1.12 12.93
C THR A 207 -4.76 2.28 12.87
N PHE A 208 -3.66 2.13 12.15
CA PHE A 208 -2.65 3.19 11.99
C PHE A 208 -2.81 4.03 10.73
N GLY A 209 -3.87 3.79 9.93
CA GLY A 209 -4.10 4.47 8.66
C GLY A 209 -3.13 4.08 7.55
N ALA A 210 -2.35 3.02 7.73
CA ALA A 210 -1.38 2.54 6.77
C ALA A 210 -2.04 1.71 5.65
N GLN A 211 -1.49 1.85 4.45
CA GLN A 211 -1.91 1.13 3.27
C GLN A 211 -1.15 -0.18 3.14
N ILE A 212 -1.88 -1.26 2.80
CA ILE A 212 -1.31 -2.59 2.66
C ILE A 212 -1.49 -3.08 1.22
N PHE A 213 -0.37 -3.36 0.56
CA PHE A 213 -0.34 -3.98 -0.75
C PHE A 213 0.19 -5.41 -0.64
N TRP A 214 -0.51 -6.34 -1.28
CA TRP A 214 -0.15 -7.76 -1.29
C TRP A 214 0.09 -8.24 -2.72
N GLY A 215 1.34 -8.59 -3.01
CA GLY A 215 1.73 -9.30 -4.22
C GLY A 215 1.58 -10.81 -4.02
N GLN A 216 0.42 -11.36 -4.40
CA GLN A 216 0.09 -12.78 -4.21
C GLN A 216 1.16 -13.72 -4.79
N ASP A 217 1.56 -13.48 -6.04
CA ASP A 217 2.51 -14.35 -6.73
C ASP A 217 3.89 -14.29 -6.08
N ALA A 218 4.39 -13.08 -5.83
CA ALA A 218 5.72 -12.88 -5.24
C ALA A 218 5.77 -13.01 -3.71
N LYS A 219 4.63 -13.21 -3.05
CA LYS A 219 4.46 -13.20 -1.58
C LYS A 219 5.10 -11.98 -0.93
N ILE A 220 4.77 -10.78 -1.43
CA ILE A 220 5.30 -9.52 -0.92
C ILE A 220 4.19 -8.72 -0.23
N ILE A 221 4.50 -8.23 0.96
CA ILE A 221 3.73 -7.22 1.68
C ILE A 221 4.46 -5.89 1.55
N ILE A 222 3.76 -4.84 1.13
CA ILE A 222 4.21 -3.46 1.26
C ILE A 222 3.24 -2.74 2.19
N ILE A 223 3.81 -2.07 3.19
CA ILE A 223 3.14 -1.20 4.14
C ILE A 223 3.60 0.23 3.80
N ALA A 224 2.65 1.11 3.50
CA ALA A 224 2.94 2.49 3.14
C ALA A 224 2.09 3.47 3.96
N GLU A 225 2.69 4.58 4.38
CA GLU A 225 2.01 5.73 5.02
C GLU A 225 2.04 6.96 4.11
#